data_AF-D1YKH0-F1
#
_entry.id   AF-D1YKH0-F1
#
_cell.length_a   1.000
_cell.length_b   1.000
_cell.length_c   1.000
_cell.angle_alpha   90.00
_cell.angle_beta   90.00
_cell.angle_gamma   90.00
#
_symmetry.space_group_name_H-M   'P 1'
#
loop_
_entity.id
_entity.type
_entity.pdbx_description
1 polymer ?
#
loop_
_entity_poly.entity_id
_entity_poly.type
_entity_poly.pdbx_seq_one_letter_code
_entity_poly.pdbx_strand_id
1 'polypeptide(L)'
;MKKYDYIILGTGPAAYQFIKLLATQRKSILVIESGLFGGTCPNVGCEPKIYLDGAVQAALLSRQLESHGIEQAATINWSQLMKEKKERFASWPSETRKILARSAM
;
A
#
# COMPACT_ATOMS: atom_id res chain seq x y z
N MET A 1 -21.34 17.64 -22.40
CA MET A 1 -19.95 17.32 -22.04
C MET A 1 -19.68 17.84 -20.63
N LYS A 2 -19.20 17.01 -19.69
CA LYS A 2 -18.81 17.50 -18.35
C LYS A 2 -17.42 18.13 -18.43
N LYS A 3 -17.23 19.29 -17.78
CA LYS A 3 -15.93 19.97 -17.66
C LYS A 3 -15.37 19.74 -16.27
N TYR A 4 -14.06 19.55 -16.19
CA TYR A 4 -13.29 19.41 -14.95
C TYR A 4 -12.10 20.35 -15.00
N ASP A 5 -11.72 20.92 -13.85
CA ASP A 5 -10.51 21.75 -13.74
C ASP A 5 -9.24 20.89 -13.85
N TYR A 6 -9.29 19.65 -13.34
CA TYR A 6 -8.19 18.69 -13.42
C TYR A 6 -8.67 17.30 -13.81
N ILE A 7 -7.87 16.61 -14.63
CA ILE A 7 -8.03 15.19 -14.94
C ILE A 7 -6.75 14.48 -14.50
N ILE A 8 -6.87 13.48 -13.64
CA ILE A 8 -5.76 12.72 -13.09
C ILE A 8 -5.88 11.28 -13.58
N LEU A 9 -4.83 10.80 -14.23
CA LEU A 9 -4.73 9.45 -14.76
C LEU A 9 -3.84 8.63 -13.84
N GLY A 10 -4.42 7.61 -13.21
CA GLY A 10 -3.79 6.78 -12.19
C GLY A 10 -4.02 7.30 -10.78
N THR A 11 -4.01 6.36 -9.83
CA THR A 11 -4.30 6.60 -8.41
C THR A 11 -3.16 6.18 -7.48
N GLY A 12 -1.94 6.10 -8.03
CA GLY A 12 -0.74 5.81 -7.28
C GLY A 12 -0.42 6.84 -6.18
N PRO A 13 0.63 6.62 -5.39
CA PRO A 13 1.00 7.50 -4.28
C PRO A 13 1.17 8.98 -4.66
N ALA A 14 1.71 9.25 -5.86
CA ALA A 14 1.84 10.61 -6.39
C ALA A 14 0.47 11.29 -6.59
N ALA A 15 -0.47 10.58 -7.21
CA ALA A 15 -1.83 11.08 -7.44
C ALA A 15 -2.57 11.32 -6.12
N TYR A 16 -2.37 10.47 -5.13
CA TYR A 16 -3.04 10.59 -3.82
C TYR A 16 -2.72 11.92 -3.11
N GLN A 17 -1.44 12.29 -3.02
CA GLN A 17 -1.04 13.56 -2.41
C GLN A 17 -1.49 14.76 -3.24
N PHE A 18 -1.40 14.63 -4.56
CA PHE A 18 -1.83 15.68 -5.48
C PHE A 18 -3.34 15.96 -5.39
N ILE A 19 -4.17 14.92 -5.35
CA ILE A 19 -5.63 15.04 -5.19
C ILE A 19 -5.97 15.74 -3.87
N LYS A 20 -5.31 15.37 -2.76
CA LYS A 20 -5.54 16.04 -1.47
C LYS A 20 -5.20 17.52 -1.50
N LEU A 21 -4.10 17.90 -2.16
CA LEU A 21 -3.72 19.30 -2.32
C LEU A 21 -4.76 20.05 -3.15
N LEU A 22 -5.16 19.49 -4.30
CA LEU A 22 -6.14 20.11 -5.19
C LEU A 22 -7.55 20.21 -4.58
N ALA A 23 -7.94 19.25 -3.74
CA ALA A 23 -9.20 19.28 -3.01
C ALA A 23 -9.39 20.57 -2.19
N THR A 24 -8.30 21.11 -1.64
CA THR A 24 -8.34 22.37 -0.87
C THR A 24 -8.71 23.59 -1.70
N GLN A 25 -8.61 23.51 -3.04
CA GLN A 25 -8.82 24.63 -3.94
C GLN A 25 -10.28 24.77 -4.43
N ARG A 26 -11.20 23.91 -3.98
CA ARG A 26 -12.61 23.86 -4.44
C ARG A 26 -12.74 23.72 -5.96
N LYS A 27 -11.80 23.01 -6.58
CA LYS A 27 -11.75 22.73 -8.02
C LYS A 27 -12.33 21.36 -8.32
N SER A 28 -12.96 21.21 -9.48
CA SER A 28 -13.54 19.95 -9.94
C SER A 28 -12.46 19.02 -10.48
N ILE A 29 -12.40 17.78 -9.96
CA ILE A 29 -11.35 16.81 -10.29
C ILE A 29 -11.99 15.53 -10.83
N LEU A 30 -11.52 15.06 -11.98
CA LEU A 30 -11.83 13.72 -12.50
C LEU A 30 -10.62 12.82 -12.29
N VAL A 31 -10.82 11.67 -11.65
CA VAL A 31 -9.77 10.66 -11.43
C VAL A 31 -10.13 9.40 -12.19
N ILE A 32 -9.18 8.88 -12.97
CA ILE A 32 -9.36 7.68 -13.81
C ILE A 32 -8.28 6.66 -13.43
N GLU A 33 -8.69 5.44 -13.13
CA GLU A 33 -7.80 4.31 -12.82
C GLU A 33 -8.25 3.08 -13.61
N SER A 34 -7.32 2.46 -14.34
CA SER A 34 -7.58 1.24 -15.12
C SER A 34 -7.32 -0.03 -14.32
N GLY A 35 -6.45 0.03 -13.30
CA GLY A 35 -6.05 -1.09 -12.47
C GLY A 35 -6.60 -1.01 -11.05
N LEU A 36 -5.71 -1.30 -10.08
CA LEU A 36 -6.04 -1.22 -8.66
C LEU A 36 -5.91 0.22 -8.17
N PHE A 37 -6.96 0.68 -7.49
CA PHE A 37 -6.91 1.95 -6.79
C PHE A 37 -5.75 1.96 -5.77
N GLY A 38 -4.99 3.05 -5.72
CA GLY A 38 -3.76 3.15 -4.92
C GLY A 38 -2.49 2.80 -5.69
N GLY A 39 -2.61 2.24 -6.89
CA GLY A 39 -1.48 1.91 -7.76
C GLY A 39 -0.54 0.84 -7.19
N THR A 40 0.70 0.80 -7.68
CA THR A 40 1.62 -0.31 -7.39
C THR A 40 2.02 -0.40 -5.91
N CYS A 41 2.42 0.72 -5.29
CA CYS A 41 3.06 0.74 -3.97
C CYS A 41 2.25 -0.02 -2.87
N PRO A 42 0.99 0.33 -2.58
CA PRO A 42 0.22 -0.33 -1.52
C PRO A 42 -0.27 -1.73 -1.91
N ASN A 43 -0.46 -2.00 -3.20
CA ASN A 43 -1.09 -3.24 -3.65
C ASN A 43 -0.09 -4.38 -3.87
N VAL A 44 1.04 -4.09 -4.53
CA VAL A 44 1.99 -5.10 -5.02
C VAL A 44 3.46 -4.65 -4.97
N GLY A 45 3.74 -3.49 -4.37
CA GLY A 45 5.06 -2.85 -4.38
C GLY A 45 5.67 -2.74 -2.99
N CYS A 46 6.01 -1.52 -2.61
CA CYS A 46 6.78 -1.23 -1.40
C CYS A 46 6.10 -1.76 -0.14
N GLU A 47 4.80 -1.55 0.04
CA GLU A 47 4.12 -1.94 1.28
C GLU A 47 4.09 -3.47 1.48
N PRO A 48 3.65 -4.29 0.49
CA PRO A 48 3.77 -5.75 0.63
C PRO A 48 5.22 -6.23 0.75
N LYS A 49 6.20 -5.54 0.13
CA LYS A 49 7.62 -5.89 0.25
C LYS A 49 8.14 -5.61 1.66
N ILE A 50 7.84 -4.45 2.25
CA ILE A 50 8.27 -4.07 3.60
C ILE A 50 7.70 -5.05 4.63
N TYR A 51 6.44 -5.47 4.45
CA TYR A 51 5.83 -6.48 5.31
C TYR A 51 6.61 -7.81 5.30
N LEU A 52 6.99 -8.31 4.11
CA LEU A 52 7.80 -9.53 3.99
C LEU A 52 9.22 -9.33 4.54
N ASP A 53 9.81 -8.16 4.30
CA ASP A 53 11.15 -7.81 4.76
C ASP A 53 11.24 -7.83 6.29
N GLY A 54 10.22 -7.32 7.00
CA GLY A 54 10.18 -7.36 8.45
C GLY A 54 10.26 -8.78 9.02
N ALA A 55 9.55 -9.73 8.41
CA ALA A 55 9.62 -11.15 8.81
C ALA A 55 11.00 -11.76 8.52
N VAL A 56 11.60 -11.43 7.36
CA VAL A 56 12.95 -11.89 7.00
C VAL A 56 14.00 -11.33 7.95
N GLN A 57 13.95 -10.03 8.27
CA GLN A 57 14.87 -9.39 9.19
C GLN A 57 14.80 -10.01 10.59
N ALA A 58 13.58 -10.28 11.10
CA ALA A 58 13.41 -10.94 12.38
C ALA A 58 14.05 -12.34 12.41
N ALA A 59 13.86 -13.14 11.35
CA ALA A 59 14.49 -14.45 11.25
C ALA A 59 16.02 -14.36 11.16
N LEU A 60 16.55 -13.45 10.35
CA LEU A 60 18.00 -13.27 10.21
C LEU A 60 18.65 -12.81 11.52
N LEU A 61 18.06 -11.83 12.21
CA LEU A 61 18.56 -11.36 13.49
C LEU A 61 18.52 -12.46 14.56
N SER A 62 17.45 -13.26 14.60
CA SER A 62 17.36 -14.37 15.54
C SER A 62 18.45 -15.43 15.33
N ARG A 63 18.86 -15.67 14.08
CA ARG A 63 19.98 -16.57 13.76
C ARG A 63 21.32 -16.01 14.22
N GLN A 64 21.52 -14.70 14.06
CA GLN A 64 22.76 -14.04 14.51
C GLN A 64 22.92 -14.08 16.03
N LEU A 65 21.80 -14.05 16.77
CA LEU A 65 21.79 -14.07 18.23
C LEU A 65 21.66 -15.48 18.82
N GLU A 66 21.63 -16.52 17.98
CA GLU A 66 21.62 -17.90 18.45
C GLU A 66 22.89 -18.14 19.30
N SER A 67 22.73 -18.79 20.46
CA SER A 67 23.77 -18.93 21.49
C SER A 67 24.19 -17.64 22.22
N HIS A 68 23.56 -16.50 21.91
CA HIS A 68 23.75 -15.21 22.59
C HIS A 68 22.45 -14.76 23.28
N GLY A 69 21.81 -15.66 24.02
CA GLY A 69 20.53 -15.41 24.69
C GLY A 69 19.29 -15.75 23.86
N ILE A 70 19.45 -16.07 22.57
CA ILE A 70 18.43 -16.78 21.79
C ILE A 70 18.77 -18.26 21.79
N GLU A 71 17.91 -19.08 22.40
CA GLU A 71 18.07 -20.53 22.49
C GLU A 71 17.73 -21.24 21.17
N GLN A 72 16.80 -20.68 20.40
CA GLN A 72 16.38 -21.22 19.09
C GLN A 72 16.07 -20.08 18.12
N ALA A 73 16.72 -20.09 16.96
CA ALA A 73 16.43 -19.12 15.92
C ALA A 73 15.02 -19.30 15.32
N ALA A 74 14.39 -18.19 14.93
CA ALA A 74 13.09 -18.18 14.28
C ALA A 74 13.17 -18.78 12.87
N THR A 75 12.12 -19.52 12.50
CA THR A 75 11.91 -20.04 11.15
C THR A 75 10.67 -19.41 10.54
N ILE A 76 10.71 -19.13 9.23
CA ILE A 76 9.60 -18.52 8.52
C ILE A 76 8.73 -19.62 7.90
N ASN A 77 7.46 -19.67 8.31
CA ASN A 77 6.44 -20.36 7.54
C ASN A 77 6.04 -19.48 6.34
N TRP A 78 6.68 -19.71 5.19
CA TRP A 78 6.48 -18.88 4.01
C TRP A 78 5.05 -18.89 3.49
N SER A 79 4.40 -20.06 3.48
CA SER A 79 3.03 -20.21 3.01
C SER A 79 2.05 -19.40 3.87
N GLN A 80 2.22 -19.42 5.19
CA GLN A 80 1.43 -18.62 6.11
C GLN A 80 1.70 -17.12 5.94
N LEU A 81 2.98 -16.71 5.90
CA LEU A 81 3.35 -15.31 5.72
C LEU A 81 2.79 -14.71 4.43
N MET A 82 2.82 -15.47 3.33
CA MET A 82 2.24 -15.04 2.06
C MET A 82 0.71 -14.94 2.09
N LYS A 83 0.03 -15.83 2.83
CA LYS A 83 -1.42 -15.76 3.05
C LYS A 83 -1.77 -14.49 3.82
N GLU A 84 -1.12 -14.25 4.96
CA GLU A 84 -1.36 -13.09 5.82
C GLU A 84 -1.05 -11.78 5.09
N LYS A 85 0.05 -11.73 4.33
CA LYS A 85 0.35 -10.59 3.45
C LYS A 85 -0.80 -10.36 2.46
N LYS A 86 -1.28 -11.39 1.75
CA LYS A 86 -2.39 -11.19 0.79
C LYS A 86 -3.65 -10.67 1.47
N GLU A 87 -4.02 -11.23 2.61
CA GLU A 87 -5.18 -10.80 3.40
C GLU A 87 -5.04 -9.35 3.89
N ARG A 88 -3.87 -8.99 4.44
CA ARG A 88 -3.60 -7.64 4.97
C ARG A 88 -3.73 -6.53 3.92
N PHE A 89 -3.36 -6.82 2.68
CA PHE A 89 -3.33 -5.85 1.59
C PHE A 89 -4.55 -5.95 0.64
N ALA A 90 -5.47 -6.90 0.85
CA ALA A 90 -6.63 -7.13 -0.04
C ALA A 90 -7.63 -5.97 -0.04
N SER A 91 -7.74 -5.22 1.06
CA SER A 91 -8.72 -4.15 1.20
C SER A 91 -8.31 -2.83 0.54
N TRP A 92 -7.01 -2.64 0.26
CA TRP A 92 -6.45 -1.37 -0.23
C TRP A 92 -7.14 -0.79 -1.47
N PRO A 93 -7.44 -1.56 -2.53
CA PRO A 93 -8.12 -1.00 -3.70
C PRO A 93 -9.46 -0.38 -3.34
N SER A 94 -10.24 -1.04 -2.47
CA SER A 94 -11.55 -0.55 -2.06
C SER A 94 -11.45 0.66 -1.12
N GLU A 95 -10.48 0.66 -0.21
CA GLU A 95 -10.23 1.73 0.74
C GLU A 95 -9.73 2.99 0.04
N THR A 96 -8.74 2.86 -0.84
CA THR A 96 -8.21 3.99 -1.61
C THR A 96 -9.29 4.61 -2.49
N ARG A 97 -10.14 3.80 -3.13
CA ARG A 97 -11.30 4.33 -3.88
C ARG A 97 -12.20 5.19 -3.00
N LYS A 98 -12.53 4.72 -1.79
CA LYS A 98 -13.36 5.48 -0.83
C LYS A 98 -12.67 6.77 -0.38
N ILE A 99 -11.37 6.72 -0.11
CA ILE A 99 -10.62 7.91 0.31
C ILE A 99 -10.60 8.95 -0.80
N LEU A 100 -10.27 8.56 -2.04
CA LEU A 100 -10.23 9.49 -3.17
C LEU A 100 -11.61 10.05 -3.50
N ALA A 101 -12.68 9.25 -3.38
CA ALA A 101 -14.05 9.73 -3.56
C ALA A 101 -14.45 10.80 -2.52
N ARG A 102 -13.98 10.69 -1.27
CA ARG A 102 -14.20 11.69 -0.23
C ARG A 102 -13.37 12.95 -0.42
N SER A 103 -12.14 12.82 -0.92
CA SER A 103 -11.25 13.96 -1.15
C SER A 103 -11.59 14.74 -2.43
N ALA A 104 -12.34 14.16 -3.37
CA ALA A 104 -12.77 14.83 -4.60
C ALA A 104 -14.14 15.53 -4.46
N MET A 105 -14.76 15.49 -3.27
CA MET A 105 -15.95 16.26 -2.89
C MET A 105 -15.54 17.52 -2.13
#